data_AF-A0A6U1U4Q1-F1
#
_entry.id   AF-A0A6U1U4Q1-F1
#
_cell.length_a   1.000
_cell.length_b   1.000
_cell.length_c   1.000
_cell.angle_alpha   90.00
_cell.angle_beta   90.00
_cell.angle_gamma   90.00
#
_symmetry.space_group_name_H-M   'P 1'
#
loop_
_entity.id
_entity.type
_entity.pdbx_description
1 polymer ?
#
loop_
_entity_poly.entity_id
_entity_poly.type
_entity_poly.pdbx_seq_one_letter_code
_entity_poly.pdbx_strand_id
1 'polypeptide(L)'
;MAAGLSSILALGIIERDTNSDVMLTWSYPIIDAEVEKVLLSRANLAGDFVPFTFSKFNNQWIYIVSTPVEHEEEEPTDEEEEDKLSNDTGKEYSGPLGRVEAFSICMLCKDYNPEMYATLCKLFVDVYKKTGTPINVLQGFLRVLTSGKVGDFDQEDFPARDALLATSIKGI
;
A
#
# COMPACT_ATOMS: atom_id res chain seq x y z
N MET A 1 -15.63 16.28 22.03
CA MET A 1 -15.99 15.65 20.75
C MET A 1 -14.71 15.12 20.13
N ALA A 2 -14.60 13.81 19.96
CA ALA A 2 -13.39 13.16 19.43
C ALA A 2 -13.22 13.52 17.95
N ALA A 3 -12.27 14.39 17.64
CA ALA A 3 -11.99 14.85 16.27
C ALA A 3 -11.07 13.89 15.47
N GLY A 4 -10.65 12.75 16.04
CA GLY A 4 -9.61 11.91 15.44
C GLY A 4 -10.08 10.89 14.40
N LEU A 5 -11.25 10.28 14.55
CA LEU A 5 -11.57 9.01 13.84
C LEU A 5 -12.07 9.18 12.39
N SER A 6 -12.26 10.40 11.88
CA SER A 6 -13.03 10.67 10.63
C SER A 6 -12.24 11.24 9.45
N SER A 7 -10.91 11.28 9.56
CA SER A 7 -10.06 11.88 8.53
C SER A 7 -9.73 10.92 7.39
N ILE A 8 -9.70 9.61 7.64
CA ILE A 8 -9.40 8.61 6.61
C ILE A 8 -10.64 8.40 5.74
N LEU A 9 -10.45 8.47 4.42
CA LEU A 9 -11.49 8.39 3.41
C LEU A 9 -11.57 7.01 2.78
N ALA A 10 -10.43 6.45 2.38
CA ALA A 10 -10.33 5.15 1.73
C ALA A 10 -8.93 4.56 1.85
N LEU A 11 -8.86 3.25 1.69
CA LEU A 11 -7.66 2.45 1.55
C LEU A 11 -7.68 1.76 0.18
N GLY A 12 -6.56 1.72 -0.52
CA GLY A 12 -6.38 1.01 -1.78
C GLY A 12 -5.11 0.16 -1.80
N ILE A 13 -5.11 -0.90 -2.58
CA ILE A 13 -3.96 -1.76 -2.87
C ILE A 13 -3.72 -1.72 -4.37
N ILE A 14 -2.53 -1.29 -4.76
CA ILE A 14 -2.06 -1.34 -6.16
C ILE A 14 -1.00 -2.43 -6.23
N GLU A 15 -1.05 -3.26 -7.26
CA GLU A 15 -0.05 -4.30 -7.51
C GLU A 15 0.60 -4.07 -8.87
N ARG A 16 1.89 -4.40 -8.94
CA ARG A 16 2.58 -4.75 -10.19
C ARG A 16 2.76 -6.27 -10.22
N ASP A 17 2.26 -6.90 -11.26
CA ASP A 17 2.46 -8.33 -11.48
C ASP A 17 3.72 -8.66 -12.29
N THR A 18 3.99 -9.95 -12.49
CA THR A 18 5.12 -10.47 -13.27
C THR A 18 5.02 -10.20 -14.77
N ASN A 19 3.86 -9.77 -15.25
CA ASN A 19 3.65 -9.31 -16.63
C ASN A 19 3.88 -7.79 -16.76
N SER A 20 4.37 -7.16 -15.69
CA SER A 20 4.53 -5.71 -15.57
C SER A 20 3.21 -4.91 -15.64
N ASP A 21 2.06 -5.57 -15.46
CA ASP A 21 0.78 -4.88 -15.39
C ASP A 21 0.62 -4.24 -14.00
N VAL A 22 0.13 -3.00 -13.97
CA VAL A 22 -0.03 -2.21 -12.75
C VAL A 22 -1.49 -1.81 -12.60
N MET A 23 -2.17 -2.32 -11.57
CA MET A 23 -3.58 -2.02 -11.34
C MET A 23 -3.94 -1.84 -9.87
N LEU A 24 -5.03 -1.10 -9.62
CA LEU A 24 -5.69 -1.08 -8.32
C LEU A 24 -6.48 -2.40 -8.16
N THR A 25 -5.93 -3.34 -7.41
CA THR A 25 -6.52 -4.68 -7.23
C THR A 25 -7.65 -4.68 -6.21
N TRP A 26 -7.60 -3.75 -5.25
CA TRP A 26 -8.59 -3.69 -4.19
C TRP A 26 -8.70 -2.27 -3.60
N SER A 27 -9.91 -1.89 -3.17
CA SER A 27 -10.12 -0.69 -2.35
C SER A 27 -11.34 -0.80 -1.44
N TYR A 28 -11.30 -0.05 -0.34
CA TYR A 28 -12.46 0.17 0.52
C TYR A 28 -12.41 1.53 1.24
N PRO A 29 -13.51 2.31 1.20
CA PRO A 29 -14.60 2.22 0.23
C PRO A 29 -14.09 2.33 -1.22
N ILE A 30 -14.99 2.20 -2.20
CA ILE A 30 -14.62 2.33 -3.62
C ILE A 30 -13.93 3.67 -3.89
N ILE A 31 -12.85 3.64 -4.66
CA ILE A 31 -12.11 4.83 -5.09
C ILE A 31 -12.63 5.27 -6.45
N ASP A 32 -12.91 6.57 -6.60
CA ASP A 32 -13.35 7.14 -7.87
C ASP A 32 -12.26 7.00 -8.95
N ALA A 33 -12.68 6.73 -10.20
CA ALA A 33 -11.76 6.46 -11.31
C ALA A 33 -10.76 7.61 -11.60
N GLU A 34 -11.11 8.86 -11.29
CA GLU A 34 -10.19 9.99 -11.41
C GLU A 34 -9.07 9.90 -10.36
N VAL A 35 -9.41 9.55 -9.13
CA VAL A 35 -8.45 9.40 -8.04
C VAL A 35 -7.61 8.14 -8.25
N GLU A 36 -8.19 7.05 -8.74
CA GLU A 36 -7.47 5.83 -9.11
C GLU A 36 -6.35 6.10 -10.12
N LYS A 37 -6.62 6.84 -11.20
CA LYS A 37 -5.60 7.24 -12.17
C LYS A 37 -4.45 8.01 -11.51
N VAL A 38 -4.79 8.89 -10.57
CA VAL A 38 -3.79 9.66 -9.81
C VAL A 38 -2.99 8.75 -8.87
N LEU A 39 -3.61 7.76 -8.24
CA LEU A 39 -2.92 6.79 -7.40
C LEU A 39 -1.94 5.94 -8.21
N LEU A 40 -2.38 5.39 -9.35
CA LEU A 40 -1.53 4.60 -10.25
C LEU A 40 -0.32 5.40 -10.72
N SER A 41 -0.54 6.65 -11.14
CA SER A 41 0.55 7.55 -11.55
C SER A 41 1.53 7.87 -10.42
N ARG A 42 1.05 8.01 -9.17
CA ARG A 42 1.87 8.42 -8.02
C ARG A 42 2.57 7.26 -7.31
N ALA A 43 1.96 6.07 -7.31
CA ALA A 43 2.58 4.85 -6.82
C ALA A 43 3.83 4.52 -7.63
N ASN A 44 3.80 4.85 -8.93
CA ASN A 44 4.90 4.72 -9.88
C ASN A 44 5.58 3.35 -9.79
N LEU A 45 4.79 2.29 -9.62
CA LEU A 45 5.26 0.91 -9.62
C LEU A 45 5.70 0.48 -11.03
N ALA A 46 6.11 1.35 -11.94
CA ALA A 46 6.66 0.96 -13.25
C ALA A 46 7.96 1.71 -13.57
N GLY A 47 8.19 2.85 -12.93
CA GLY A 47 9.44 3.61 -12.99
C GLY A 47 10.25 3.52 -11.70
N ASP A 48 10.87 4.64 -11.33
CA ASP A 48 11.71 4.72 -10.13
C ASP A 48 10.93 4.42 -8.86
N PHE A 49 11.43 3.41 -8.13
CA PHE A 49 10.80 2.93 -6.91
C PHE A 49 11.04 3.91 -5.75
N VAL A 50 9.97 4.54 -5.28
CA VAL A 50 10.00 5.42 -4.11
C VAL A 50 9.23 4.76 -2.96
N PRO A 51 9.89 4.40 -1.84
CA PRO A 51 9.27 3.61 -0.77
C PRO A 51 8.07 4.31 -0.10
N PHE A 52 8.11 5.63 0.05
CA PHE A 52 7.01 6.40 0.62
C PHE A 52 6.88 7.75 -0.09
N THR A 53 5.66 8.07 -0.51
CA THR A 53 5.32 9.38 -1.05
C THR A 53 4.01 9.88 -0.44
N PHE A 54 3.86 11.21 -0.41
CA PHE A 54 2.57 11.83 -0.11
C PHE A 54 2.37 13.06 -0.97
N SER A 55 1.11 13.38 -1.23
CA SER A 55 0.73 14.47 -2.13
C SER A 55 -0.72 14.87 -1.91
N LYS A 56 -1.18 15.94 -2.57
CA LYS A 56 -2.56 16.42 -2.48
C LYS A 56 -3.24 16.35 -3.84
N PHE A 57 -4.52 15.96 -3.89
CA PHE A 57 -5.36 15.96 -5.09
C PHE A 57 -6.83 16.18 -4.68
N ASN A 58 -7.57 17.05 -5.37
CA ASN A 58 -8.99 17.34 -5.10
C ASN A 58 -9.33 17.53 -3.61
N ASN A 59 -8.49 18.32 -2.91
CA ASN A 59 -8.60 18.58 -1.47
C ASN A 59 -8.51 17.36 -0.55
N GLN A 60 -7.96 16.25 -1.04
CA GLN A 60 -7.62 15.06 -0.27
C GLN A 60 -6.11 14.86 -0.28
N TRP A 61 -5.57 14.43 0.84
CA TRP A 61 -4.20 13.96 0.95
C TRP A 61 -4.13 12.50 0.54
N ILE A 62 -3.06 12.16 -0.17
CA ILE A 62 -2.75 10.83 -0.64
C ILE A 62 -1.42 10.43 -0.01
N TYR A 63 -1.39 9.25 0.61
CA TYR A 63 -0.20 8.64 1.20
C TYR A 63 0.01 7.27 0.58
N ILE A 64 1.19 7.01 0.04
CA ILE A 64 1.49 5.76 -0.65
C ILE A 64 2.78 5.19 -0.07
N VAL A 65 2.70 3.97 0.43
CA VAL A 65 3.89 3.16 0.75
C VAL A 65 3.98 2.04 -0.27
N SER A 66 5.09 1.96 -0.97
CA SER A 66 5.38 0.94 -1.97
C SER A 66 6.38 -0.06 -1.41
N THR A 67 6.28 -1.33 -1.79
CA THR A 67 7.16 -2.41 -1.31
C THR A 67 7.41 -3.42 -2.43
N PRO A 68 8.68 -3.77 -2.74
CA PRO A 68 8.97 -4.87 -3.64
C PRO A 68 8.69 -6.19 -2.94
N VAL A 69 8.32 -7.19 -3.73
CA VAL A 69 8.16 -8.58 -3.30
C VAL A 69 9.37 -9.34 -3.79
N GLU A 70 10.07 -9.97 -2.85
CA GLU A 70 11.18 -10.86 -3.15
C GLU A 70 10.59 -12.26 -3.35
N HIS A 71 10.93 -12.90 -4.47
CA HIS A 71 10.62 -14.30 -4.73
C HIS A 71 11.90 -15.10 -4.51
N GLU A 72 11.82 -16.17 -3.73
CA GLU A 72 12.92 -17.11 -3.60
C GLU A 72 13.03 -17.86 -4.94
N GLU A 73 14.14 -17.70 -5.65
CA GLU A 73 14.42 -18.47 -6.86
C GLU A 73 14.74 -19.91 -6.44
N GLU A 74 13.81 -20.85 -6.68
CA GLU A 74 14.13 -22.28 -6.56
C GLU A 74 14.99 -22.71 -7.77
N GLU A 75 16.19 -23.22 -7.51
CA GLU A 75 17.08 -23.77 -8.54
C GLU A 75 16.36 -24.92 -9.26
N PRO A 76 16.29 -24.93 -10.60
CA PRO A 76 15.62 -25.99 -11.34
C PRO A 76 16.32 -27.32 -11.05
N THR A 77 15.56 -28.32 -10.59
CA THR A 77 16.07 -29.68 -10.45
C THR A 77 16.12 -30.36 -11.83
N ASP A 78 17.15 -31.18 -12.08
CA ASP A 78 17.47 -31.78 -13.39
C ASP A 78 16.36 -32.68 -14.00
N GLU A 79 15.23 -32.88 -13.32
CA GLU A 79 14.18 -33.83 -13.71
C GLU A 79 12.98 -33.20 -14.47
N GLU A 80 12.91 -31.86 -14.61
CA GLU A 80 11.72 -31.16 -15.14
C GLU A 80 11.84 -30.59 -16.57
N GLU A 81 12.87 -30.98 -17.33
CA GLU A 81 13.10 -30.42 -18.68
C GLU A 81 12.17 -30.98 -19.78
N GLU A 82 11.51 -32.13 -19.59
CA GLU A 82 10.87 -32.83 -20.71
C GLU A 82 9.42 -32.44 -21.04
N ASP A 83 8.71 -31.62 -20.24
CA ASP A 83 7.28 -31.34 -20.46
C ASP A 83 6.92 -29.85 -20.68
N LYS A 84 7.83 -29.06 -21.25
CA LYS A 84 7.61 -27.62 -21.53
C LYS A 84 7.23 -27.33 -22.99
N LEU A 85 6.09 -27.87 -23.44
CA LEU A 85 5.46 -27.43 -24.69
C LEU A 85 3.96 -27.12 -24.49
N SER A 86 3.65 -26.15 -23.64
CA SER A 86 2.61 -25.15 -23.85
C SER A 86 2.46 -24.31 -22.57
N ASN A 87 2.37 -22.99 -22.75
CA ASN A 87 1.96 -21.96 -21.78
C ASN A 87 3.11 -21.21 -21.06
N ASP A 88 3.39 -20.02 -21.59
CA ASP A 88 3.89 -18.79 -20.97
C ASP A 88 4.61 -18.88 -19.61
N THR A 89 5.94 -18.72 -19.65
CA THR A 89 6.89 -18.56 -18.53
C THR A 89 6.79 -19.60 -17.39
N GLY A 90 7.52 -20.71 -17.52
CA GLY A 90 7.69 -21.73 -16.48
C GLY A 90 8.50 -21.30 -15.26
N LYS A 91 8.21 -20.12 -14.69
CA LYS A 91 8.64 -19.71 -13.35
C LYS A 91 7.52 -20.10 -12.37
N GLU A 92 7.84 -20.97 -11.41
CA GLU A 92 6.97 -21.18 -10.26
C GLU A 92 7.10 -19.99 -9.31
N TYR A 93 5.95 -19.46 -8.87
CA TYR A 93 5.89 -18.35 -7.93
C TYR A 93 5.35 -18.86 -6.61
N SER A 94 6.18 -18.84 -5.56
CA SER A 94 5.82 -19.36 -4.23
C SER A 94 5.41 -18.24 -3.26
N GLY A 95 4.72 -18.61 -2.19
CA GLY A 95 4.32 -17.69 -1.12
C GLY A 95 2.99 -16.94 -1.34
N PRO A 96 2.58 -16.11 -0.37
CA PRO A 96 1.24 -15.50 -0.35
C PRO A 96 0.97 -14.53 -1.50
N LEU A 97 2.02 -13.95 -2.07
CA LEU A 97 1.95 -12.93 -3.11
C LEU A 97 2.25 -13.45 -4.51
N GLY A 98 2.54 -14.74 -4.69
CA GLY A 98 2.64 -15.42 -5.99
C GLY A 98 3.20 -14.54 -7.12
N ARG A 99 2.34 -14.05 -8.00
CA ARG A 99 2.74 -13.27 -9.20
C ARG A 99 2.91 -11.77 -8.99
N VAL A 100 2.90 -11.27 -7.76
CA VAL A 100 3.10 -9.85 -7.45
C VAL A 100 4.58 -9.58 -7.27
N GLU A 101 5.14 -8.65 -8.03
CA GLU A 101 6.54 -8.23 -7.92
C GLU A 101 6.72 -7.00 -7.03
N ALA A 102 5.69 -6.16 -6.95
CA ALA A 102 5.64 -5.03 -6.05
C ALA A 102 4.19 -4.66 -5.78
N PHE A 103 3.94 -4.03 -4.64
CA PHE A 103 2.63 -3.47 -4.35
C PHE A 103 2.74 -2.17 -3.58
N SER A 104 1.64 -1.42 -3.54
CA SER A 104 1.50 -0.20 -2.77
C SER A 104 0.25 -0.22 -1.92
N ILE A 105 0.40 0.18 -0.66
CA ILE A 105 -0.73 0.56 0.19
C ILE A 105 -0.96 2.06 0.06
N CYS A 106 -2.16 2.43 -0.41
CA CYS A 106 -2.57 3.80 -0.63
C CYS A 106 -3.64 4.21 0.38
N MET A 107 -3.45 5.33 1.08
CA MET A 107 -4.48 5.95 1.93
C MET A 107 -4.88 7.32 1.42
N LEU A 108 -6.20 7.54 1.37
CA LEU A 108 -6.81 8.84 1.11
C LEU A 108 -7.28 9.43 2.44
N CYS A 109 -6.90 10.68 2.72
CA CYS A 109 -7.25 11.34 3.98
C CYS A 109 -7.64 12.82 3.76
N LYS A 110 -8.37 13.40 4.71
CA LYS A 110 -8.75 14.83 4.69
C LYS A 110 -7.64 15.74 5.23
N ASP A 111 -6.79 15.21 6.11
CA ASP A 111 -5.81 15.98 6.86
C ASP A 111 -4.36 15.61 6.49
N TYR A 112 -3.47 16.52 6.88
CA TYR A 112 -2.04 16.38 6.70
C TYR A 112 -1.42 15.75 7.94
N ASN A 113 -0.96 14.50 7.84
CA ASN A 113 -0.20 13.83 8.90
C ASN A 113 0.68 12.70 8.31
N PRO A 114 1.74 13.04 7.55
CA PRO A 114 2.52 12.05 6.80
C PRO A 114 3.19 11.01 7.69
N GLU A 115 3.62 11.36 8.90
CA GLU A 115 4.28 10.42 9.81
C GLU A 115 3.30 9.35 10.31
N MET A 116 2.11 9.77 10.73
CA MET A 116 1.03 8.86 11.15
C MET A 116 0.62 7.92 10.02
N TYR A 117 0.33 8.49 8.84
CA TYR A 117 -0.15 7.70 7.71
C TYR A 117 0.94 6.82 7.09
N ALA A 118 2.21 7.24 7.12
CA ALA A 118 3.32 6.36 6.74
C ALA A 118 3.44 5.15 7.67
N THR A 119 3.35 5.38 8.98
CA THR A 119 3.42 4.31 9.99
C THR A 119 2.28 3.31 9.82
N LEU A 120 1.06 3.82 9.64
CA LEU A 120 -0.11 2.98 9.44
C LEU A 120 -0.07 2.21 8.10
N CYS A 121 0.35 2.86 7.00
CA CYS A 121 0.56 2.16 5.72
C CYS A 121 1.60 1.05 5.84
N LYS A 122 2.71 1.26 6.56
CA LYS A 122 3.75 0.23 6.77
C LYS A 122 3.22 -0.98 7.54
N LEU A 123 2.39 -0.75 8.57
CA LEU A 123 1.72 -1.84 9.27
C LEU A 123 0.85 -2.67 8.31
N PHE A 124 0.13 -2.02 7.40
CA PHE A 124 -0.67 -2.69 6.39
C PHE A 124 0.16 -3.38 5.30
N VAL A 125 1.33 -2.84 4.96
CA VAL A 125 2.32 -3.52 4.11
C VAL A 125 2.73 -4.84 4.74
N ASP A 126 3.09 -4.85 6.03
CA ASP A 126 3.52 -6.07 6.72
C ASP A 126 2.40 -7.11 6.78
N VAL A 127 1.16 -6.66 7.05
CA VAL A 127 -0.02 -7.53 7.01
C VAL A 127 -0.24 -8.11 5.62
N TYR A 128 -0.18 -7.28 4.57
CA TYR A 128 -0.42 -7.74 3.20
C TYR A 128 0.69 -8.67 2.72
N LYS A 129 1.96 -8.34 2.96
CA LYS A 129 3.12 -9.17 2.62
C LYS A 129 3.04 -10.57 3.24
N LYS A 130 2.54 -10.65 4.48
CA LYS A 130 2.39 -11.93 5.19
C LYS A 130 1.19 -12.76 4.72
N THR A 131 0.09 -12.11 4.35
CA THR A 131 -1.20 -12.79 4.15
C THR A 131 -1.59 -12.94 2.68
N GLY A 132 -1.09 -12.07 1.81
CA GLY A 132 -1.48 -12.00 0.39
C GLY A 132 -2.94 -11.65 0.16
N THR A 133 -3.66 -11.20 1.20
CA THR A 133 -5.11 -10.94 1.11
C THR A 133 -5.50 -9.57 1.65
N PRO A 134 -6.37 -8.83 0.94
CA PRO A 134 -6.86 -7.53 1.40
C PRO A 134 -7.76 -7.64 2.64
N ILE A 135 -8.27 -8.84 2.97
CA ILE A 135 -9.22 -9.04 4.08
C ILE A 135 -8.58 -8.70 5.42
N ASN A 136 -7.35 -9.15 5.66
CA ASN A 136 -6.64 -8.85 6.90
C ASN A 136 -6.26 -7.38 7.00
N VAL A 137 -5.97 -6.74 5.86
CA VAL A 137 -5.71 -5.30 5.79
C VAL A 137 -6.99 -4.51 6.10
N LEU A 138 -8.13 -4.89 5.49
CA LEU A 138 -9.44 -4.30 5.75
C LEU A 138 -9.82 -4.42 7.23
N GLN A 139 -9.61 -5.59 7.85
CA GLN A 139 -9.90 -5.78 9.26
C GLN A 139 -9.11 -4.79 10.13
N GLY A 140 -7.81 -4.61 9.85
CA GLY A 140 -6.98 -3.61 10.53
C GLY A 140 -7.46 -2.19 10.28
N PHE A 141 -7.79 -1.86 9.04
CA PHE A 141 -8.33 -0.57 8.63
C PHE A 141 -9.62 -0.21 9.38
N LEU A 142 -10.59 -1.11 9.44
CA LEU A 142 -11.84 -0.91 10.18
C LEU A 142 -11.61 -0.77 11.68
N ARG A 143 -10.59 -1.44 12.23
CA ARG A 143 -10.20 -1.28 13.63
C ARG A 143 -9.70 0.13 13.91
N VAL A 144 -8.83 0.67 13.05
CA VAL A 144 -8.38 2.06 13.18
C VAL A 144 -9.53 3.04 13.05
N LEU A 145 -10.45 2.85 12.08
CA LEU A 145 -11.61 3.73 11.93
C LEU A 145 -12.53 3.75 13.15
N THR A 146 -12.64 2.64 13.88
CA THR A 146 -13.58 2.50 15.01
C THR A 146 -12.95 2.78 16.37
N SER A 147 -11.67 2.46 16.56
CA SER A 147 -10.98 2.61 17.84
C SER A 147 -9.75 3.51 17.81
N GLY A 148 -9.27 3.90 16.63
CA GLY A 148 -8.03 4.67 16.46
C GLY A 148 -6.76 3.84 16.68
N LYS A 149 -6.88 2.51 16.79
CA LYS A 149 -5.77 1.62 17.20
C LYS A 149 -5.72 0.33 16.38
N VAL A 150 -4.53 -0.17 16.08
CA VAL A 150 -4.33 -1.49 15.47
C VAL A 150 -2.93 -2.03 15.79
N GLY A 151 -2.84 -3.21 16.39
CA GLY A 151 -1.56 -3.71 16.89
C GLY A 151 -0.97 -2.72 17.89
N ASP A 152 0.28 -2.31 17.68
CA ASP A 152 0.98 -1.32 18.49
C ASP A 152 0.79 0.13 17.99
N PHE A 153 0.04 0.33 16.90
CA PHE A 153 -0.31 1.67 16.43
C PHE A 153 -1.44 2.26 17.26
N ASP A 154 -1.22 3.47 17.78
CA ASP A 154 -2.23 4.33 18.39
C ASP A 154 -2.24 5.70 17.72
N GLN A 155 -3.40 6.14 17.25
CA GLN A 155 -3.55 7.44 16.61
C GLN A 155 -3.20 8.60 17.56
N GLU A 156 -3.39 8.42 18.87
CA GLU A 156 -3.11 9.46 19.87
C GLU A 156 -1.61 9.79 19.98
N ASP A 157 -0.73 8.88 19.55
CA ASP A 157 0.73 9.09 19.49
C ASP A 157 1.15 10.08 18.39
N PHE A 158 0.23 10.45 17.49
CA PHE A 158 0.50 11.32 16.34
C PHE A 158 -0.39 12.57 16.33
N PRO A 159 -0.24 13.49 17.30
CA PRO A 159 -1.06 14.69 17.36
C PRO A 159 -0.85 15.57 16.13
N ALA A 160 -1.94 16.01 15.51
CA ALA A 160 -1.93 16.78 14.25
C ALA A 160 -1.08 18.07 14.30
N ARG A 161 -0.93 18.67 15.50
CA ARG A 161 -0.08 19.85 15.70
C ARG A 161 1.37 19.57 15.34
N ASP A 162 1.87 18.40 15.68
CA ASP A 162 3.28 18.05 15.51
C ASP A 162 3.61 17.90 14.02
N ALA A 163 2.70 17.29 13.25
CA ALA A 163 2.80 17.21 11.79
C ALA A 163 2.85 18.60 11.13
N LEU A 164 2.02 19.55 11.56
CA LEU A 164 2.02 20.91 11.03
C LEU A 164 3.30 21.66 11.42
N LEU A 165 3.77 21.53 12.65
CA LEU A 165 5.00 22.17 13.10
C LEU A 165 6.24 21.64 12.38
N ALA A 166 6.27 20.34 12.05
CA ALA A 166 7.34 19.73 11.28
C ALA A 166 7.51 20.37 9.88
N THR A 167 6.44 20.92 9.29
CA THR A 167 6.52 21.63 8.00
C THR A 167 7.04 23.07 8.12
N SER A 168 6.92 23.69 9.30
CA SER A 168 7.20 25.12 9.49
C SER A 168 8.70 25.48 9.48
N ILE A 169 9.61 24.51 9.33
CA ILE A 169 11.07 24.72 9.50
C ILE A 169 11.88 24.57 8.20
N LYS A 170 11.26 24.33 7.04
CA LYS A 170 11.99 24.32 5.75
C LYS A 170 11.54 25.42 4.79
N GLY A 171 12.15 26.60 4.96
CA GLY A 171 12.56 27.52 3.89
C GLY A 171 11.46 28.25 3.12
N ILE A 172 11.12 29.45 3.60
CA ILE A 172 10.90 30.61 2.71
C ILE A 172 12.29 31.07 2.24
#